data_AF-A0A932RSF6-F1
#
_entry.id   AF-A0A932RSF6-F1
#
_cell.length_a   1.000
_cell.length_b   1.000
_cell.length_c   1.000
_cell.angle_alpha   90.00
_cell.angle_beta   90.00
_cell.angle_gamma   90.00
#
_symmetry.space_group_name_H-M   'P 1'
#
loop_
_entity.id
_entity.type
_entity.pdbx_description
1 polymer ?
#
loop_
_entity_poly.entity_id
_entity_poly.type
_entity_poly.pdbx_seq_one_letter_code
_entity_poly.pdbx_strand_id
1 'polypeptide(L)'
;MAVVELPVRVARVACPHDCPDTCAWTVTVRDGRVEELTADADHPFTRGGLCPKVNRFLEDRTYQHDRLLRPLRRTGSKGAAEFEPVSWEVALDEIAGRLGAVIDGSGGEAITMGTGTGLLPEDPSTRSVNMVQLGRALTGLEPPVRALVVYSANPAVTAPNQNLVRQGLGRDDLFTVVIDHVVTDTARYADYVLPATTQVEHHDMMWSWGHTYLARNEPAIDPVGEALPNAEIFRRLGRRMGFAEPAFKTGDEELVAGRARWGTSGSPPGTRCRW
;
A
#
# COMPACT_ATOMS: atom_id res chain seq x y z
N MET A 1 -29.62 1.88 31.05
CA MET A 1 -28.81 1.04 30.15
C MET A 1 -27.42 0.99 30.74
N ALA A 2 -26.89 -0.20 31.05
CA ALA A 2 -25.53 -0.33 31.57
C ALA A 2 -24.54 0.02 30.44
N VAL A 3 -23.68 1.01 30.67
CA VAL A 3 -22.54 1.29 29.79
C VAL A 3 -21.56 0.15 30.02
N VAL A 4 -21.43 -0.74 29.04
CA VAL A 4 -20.39 -1.78 29.04
C VAL A 4 -19.12 -1.07 28.57
N GLU A 5 -18.26 -0.67 29.51
CA GLU A 5 -16.93 -0.19 29.15
C GLU A 5 -16.14 -1.34 28.53
N LEU A 6 -15.70 -1.16 27.28
CA LEU A 6 -14.84 -2.13 26.62
C LEU A 6 -13.45 -2.09 27.27
N PRO A 7 -12.77 -3.24 27.43
CA PRO A 7 -11.44 -3.27 28.02
C PRO A 7 -10.45 -2.49 27.16
N VAL A 8 -9.56 -1.73 27.82
CA VAL A 8 -8.45 -1.06 27.16
C VAL A 8 -7.53 -2.11 26.54
N ARG A 9 -7.28 -1.99 25.23
CA ARG A 9 -6.36 -2.86 24.49
C ARG A 9 -5.10 -2.09 24.16
N VAL A 10 -3.95 -2.76 24.24
CA VAL A 10 -2.68 -2.24 23.77
C VAL A 10 -2.20 -3.07 22.58
N ALA A 11 -1.79 -2.42 21.51
CA ALA A 11 -1.22 -3.05 20.31
C ALA A 11 0.20 -2.54 20.04
N ARG A 12 1.05 -3.40 19.47
CA ARG A 12 2.39 -3.02 19.02
C ARG A 12 2.35 -2.77 17.51
N VAL A 13 2.71 -1.55 17.12
CA VAL A 13 2.60 -1.06 15.73
C VAL A 13 3.98 -0.58 15.29
N ALA A 14 4.37 -0.86 14.06
CA ALA A 14 5.62 -0.38 13.49
C ALA A 14 5.36 0.88 12.66
N CYS A 15 6.21 1.89 12.71
CA CYS A 15 6.05 3.10 11.90
C CYS A 15 6.12 2.79 10.40
N PRO A 16 5.19 3.33 9.58
CA PRO A 16 5.12 3.04 8.14
C PRO A 16 6.07 3.91 7.30
N HIS A 17 6.81 4.84 7.91
CA HIS A 17 7.67 5.75 7.16
C HIS A 17 8.95 5.06 6.70
N ASP A 18 9.34 5.33 5.45
CA ASP A 18 10.65 4.92 4.92
C ASP A 18 11.76 5.70 5.64
N CYS A 19 12.33 5.07 6.67
CA CYS A 19 13.27 5.65 7.61
C CYS A 19 14.14 4.52 8.19
N PRO A 20 15.46 4.73 8.39
CA PRO A 20 16.33 3.66 8.89
C PRO A 20 15.96 3.22 10.30
N ASP A 21 15.23 4.05 11.05
CA ASP A 21 14.95 3.82 12.46
C ASP A 21 13.86 2.76 12.69
N THR A 22 12.96 2.59 11.71
CA THR A 22 11.79 1.66 11.77
C THR A 22 11.19 1.59 13.17
N CYS A 23 10.81 2.76 13.72
CA CYS A 23 10.42 2.87 15.11
C CYS A 23 9.17 2.04 15.44
N ALA A 24 9.10 1.52 16.66
CA ALA A 24 7.92 0.84 17.18
C ALA A 24 7.09 1.77 18.08
N TRP A 25 5.78 1.56 18.04
CA TRP A 25 4.75 2.29 18.76
C TRP A 25 4.02 1.37 19.72
N THR A 26 3.62 1.91 20.85
CA THR A 26 2.61 1.35 21.75
C THR A 26 1.32 2.11 21.52
N VAL A 27 0.27 1.41 21.08
CA VAL A 27 -1.01 2.02 20.72
C VAL A 27 -2.10 1.58 21.69
N THR A 28 -2.64 2.54 22.44
CA THR A 28 -3.72 2.32 23.41
C THR A 28 -5.07 2.56 22.74
N VAL A 29 -5.98 1.60 22.89
CA VAL A 29 -7.29 1.58 22.25
C VAL A 29 -8.38 1.48 23.29
N ARG A 30 -9.39 2.36 23.17
CA ARG A 30 -10.61 2.40 23.98
C ARG A 30 -11.81 2.54 23.07
N ASP A 31 -12.85 1.76 23.32
CA ASP A 31 -14.10 1.77 22.54
C ASP A 31 -13.87 1.63 21.01
N GLY A 32 -12.93 0.78 20.62
CA GLY A 32 -12.59 0.52 19.21
C GLY A 32 -11.84 1.67 18.51
N ARG A 33 -11.41 2.69 19.24
CA ARG A 33 -10.68 3.84 18.72
C ARG A 33 -9.32 3.99 19.41
N VAL A 34 -8.31 4.43 18.67
CA VAL A 34 -7.00 4.77 19.26
C VAL A 34 -7.16 6.01 20.11
N GLU A 35 -6.87 5.87 21.40
CA GLU A 35 -6.84 6.94 22.39
C GLU A 35 -5.45 7.57 22.46
N GLU A 36 -4.40 6.75 22.33
CA GLU A 36 -3.02 7.20 22.48
C GLU A 36 -2.06 6.39 21.59
N LEU A 37 -1.06 7.07 21.02
CA LEU A 37 0.06 6.48 20.31
C LEU A 37 1.35 7.02 20.93
N THR A 38 2.13 6.13 21.55
CA THR A 38 3.40 6.47 22.18
C THR A 38 4.55 5.63 21.61
N ALA A 39 5.77 6.04 21.92
CA ALA A 39 6.96 5.30 21.55
C ALA A 39 7.08 4.00 22.34
N ASP A 40 7.53 2.93 21.70
CA ASP A 40 7.96 1.74 22.41
C ASP A 40 9.32 2.00 23.11
N ALA A 41 9.29 2.04 24.44
CA ALA A 41 10.48 2.24 25.27
C ALA A 41 11.50 1.11 25.14
N ASP A 42 11.03 -0.10 24.83
CA ASP A 42 11.85 -1.31 24.71
C ASP A 42 12.41 -1.49 23.30
N HIS A 43 12.05 -0.62 22.34
CA HIS A 43 12.56 -0.73 20.98
C HIS A 43 14.10 -0.56 20.97
N PRO A 44 14.86 -1.57 20.52
CA PRO A 44 16.30 -1.63 20.76
C PRO A 44 17.09 -0.52 20.06
N PHE A 45 16.56 0.03 18.97
CA PHE A 45 17.19 1.10 18.23
C PHE A 45 16.78 2.49 18.74
N THR A 46 15.47 2.75 18.80
CA THR A 46 14.94 4.08 19.12
C THR A 46 14.74 4.36 20.60
N ARG A 47 14.65 3.33 21.45
CA ARG A 47 14.61 3.42 22.92
C ARG A 47 13.60 4.47 23.44
N GLY A 48 12.37 4.40 22.94
CA GLY A 48 11.32 5.36 23.30
C GLY A 48 11.37 6.70 22.56
N GLY A 49 12.24 6.87 21.57
CA GLY A 49 12.27 8.07 20.72
C GLY A 49 11.33 7.98 19.52
N LEU A 50 10.51 9.02 19.31
CA LEU A 50 9.77 9.24 18.06
C LEU A 50 10.11 10.60 17.48
N CYS A 51 10.15 10.68 16.15
CA CYS A 51 10.36 11.94 15.45
C CYS A 51 9.06 12.76 15.37
N PRO A 52 9.13 14.08 15.17
CA PRO A 52 7.94 14.92 15.09
C PRO A 52 6.95 14.58 13.97
N LYS A 53 7.38 13.81 12.94
CA LYS A 53 6.52 13.43 11.80
C LYS A 53 5.34 12.56 12.20
N VAL A 54 5.46 11.83 13.31
CA VAL A 54 4.42 10.89 13.75
C VAL A 54 3.57 11.44 14.91
N ASN A 55 3.90 12.63 15.44
CA ASN A 55 3.20 13.25 16.56
C ASN A 55 1.71 13.47 16.31
N ARG A 56 1.32 13.60 15.03
CA ARG A 56 -0.06 13.80 14.59
C ARG A 56 -0.52 12.69 13.66
N PHE A 57 0.08 11.50 13.74
CA PHE A 57 -0.21 10.42 12.79
C PHE A 57 -1.70 10.06 12.77
N LEU A 58 -2.34 10.03 13.94
CA LEU A 58 -3.76 9.68 14.05
C LEU A 58 -4.65 10.75 13.39
N GLU A 59 -4.39 12.03 13.65
CA GLU A 59 -5.16 13.15 13.11
C GLU A 59 -4.92 13.36 11.62
N ASP A 60 -3.66 13.23 11.18
CA ASP A 60 -3.26 13.58 9.82
C ASP A 60 -3.34 12.37 8.87
N ARG A 61 -3.54 11.14 9.38
CA ARG A 61 -3.63 9.91 8.56
C ARG A 61 -4.88 9.08 8.83
N THR A 62 -5.04 8.58 10.04
CA THR A 62 -6.07 7.56 10.35
C THR A 62 -7.48 8.17 10.46
N TYR A 63 -7.59 9.31 11.14
CA TYR A 63 -8.85 10.00 11.46
C TYR A 63 -8.99 11.36 10.78
N GLN A 64 -8.19 11.60 9.74
CA GLN A 64 -8.25 12.84 8.99
C GLN A 64 -9.62 13.05 8.32
N HIS A 65 -9.99 14.31 8.13
CA HIS A 65 -11.29 14.69 7.56
C HIS A 65 -11.50 14.14 6.14
N ASP A 66 -10.47 14.19 5.29
CA ASP A 66 -10.56 13.81 3.88
C ASP A 66 -10.28 12.31 3.63
N ARG A 67 -10.33 11.50 4.70
CA ARG A 67 -10.06 10.05 4.65
C ARG A 67 -10.93 9.40 3.57
N LEU A 68 -10.31 8.64 2.69
CA LEU A 68 -10.99 7.83 1.71
C LEU A 68 -11.65 6.63 2.40
N LEU A 69 -12.99 6.61 2.41
CA LEU A 69 -13.76 5.58 3.13
C LEU A 69 -14.34 4.50 2.23
N ARG A 70 -14.37 4.70 0.92
CA ARG A 70 -14.90 3.75 -0.06
C ARG A 70 -14.26 3.97 -1.43
N PRO A 71 -14.28 2.97 -2.34
CA PRO A 71 -13.75 3.13 -3.69
C PRO A 71 -14.43 4.25 -4.47
N LEU A 72 -13.64 4.90 -5.33
CA LEU A 72 -14.07 5.98 -6.20
C LEU A 72 -13.76 5.64 -7.66
N ARG A 73 -14.69 5.94 -8.56
CA ARG A 73 -14.55 5.83 -10.02
C ARG A 73 -14.58 7.20 -10.66
N ARG A 74 -13.66 7.47 -11.58
CA ARG A 74 -13.56 8.77 -12.28
C ARG A 74 -14.76 8.99 -13.20
N THR A 75 -15.32 10.20 -13.16
CA THR A 75 -16.43 10.64 -14.02
C THR A 75 -16.04 11.78 -14.97
N GLY A 76 -15.06 12.60 -14.59
CA GLY A 76 -14.57 13.73 -15.39
C GLY A 76 -13.21 13.50 -16.04
N SER A 77 -12.62 14.54 -16.63
CA SER A 77 -11.27 14.46 -17.22
C SER A 77 -10.18 14.18 -16.19
N LYS A 78 -9.11 13.49 -16.60
CA LYS A 78 -7.94 13.27 -15.73
C LYS A 78 -7.35 14.60 -15.26
N GLY A 79 -7.09 14.70 -13.96
CA GLY A 79 -6.60 15.92 -13.31
C GLY A 79 -7.69 16.79 -12.67
N ALA A 80 -8.97 16.63 -13.07
CA ALA A 80 -10.09 17.38 -12.50
C ALA A 80 -10.50 16.90 -11.10
N ALA A 81 -10.12 15.68 -10.73
CA ALA A 81 -10.50 15.03 -9.46
C ALA A 81 -12.02 14.83 -9.30
N GLU A 82 -12.72 14.56 -10.40
CA GLU A 82 -14.15 14.30 -10.42
C GLU A 82 -14.41 12.79 -10.33
N PHE A 83 -15.05 12.38 -9.24
CA PHE A 83 -15.29 10.98 -8.91
C PHE A 83 -16.72 10.75 -8.43
N GLU A 84 -17.21 9.54 -8.66
CA GLU A 84 -18.38 8.99 -8.00
C GLU A 84 -17.98 7.79 -7.12
N PRO A 85 -18.66 7.57 -5.98
CA PRO A 85 -18.45 6.35 -5.20
C PRO A 85 -18.90 5.11 -5.96
N VAL A 86 -18.16 4.02 -5.82
CA VAL A 86 -18.46 2.72 -6.42
C VAL A 86 -18.22 1.60 -5.40
N SER A 87 -18.97 0.51 -5.48
CA SER A 87 -18.74 -0.65 -4.61
C SER A 87 -17.40 -1.33 -4.92
N TRP A 88 -16.79 -1.97 -3.92
CA TRP A 88 -15.60 -2.80 -4.12
C TRP A 88 -15.76 -3.85 -5.22
N GLU A 89 -16.88 -4.56 -5.28
CA GLU A 89 -17.11 -5.62 -6.27
C GLU A 89 -17.04 -5.07 -7.70
N VAL A 90 -17.82 -4.02 -7.99
CA VAL A 90 -17.79 -3.34 -9.30
C VAL A 90 -16.41 -2.78 -9.62
N ALA A 91 -15.76 -2.10 -8.68
CA ALA A 91 -14.43 -1.52 -8.91
C ALA A 91 -13.40 -2.60 -9.26
N LEU A 92 -13.37 -3.69 -8.50
CA LEU A 92 -12.41 -4.77 -8.71
C LEU A 92 -12.66 -5.52 -10.02
N ASP A 93 -13.93 -5.75 -10.39
CA ASP A 93 -14.28 -6.39 -11.67
C ASP A 93 -13.88 -5.51 -12.86
N GLU A 94 -14.19 -4.21 -12.81
CA GLU A 94 -13.84 -3.25 -13.86
C GLU A 94 -12.31 -3.06 -13.97
N ILE A 95 -11.59 -3.02 -12.85
CA ILE A 95 -10.12 -2.94 -12.83
C ILE A 95 -9.51 -4.23 -13.39
N ALA A 96 -9.93 -5.41 -12.92
CA ALA A 96 -9.41 -6.68 -13.38
C ALA A 96 -9.62 -6.87 -14.88
N GLY A 97 -10.82 -6.53 -15.39
CA GLY A 97 -11.13 -6.59 -16.82
C GLY A 97 -10.23 -5.67 -17.66
N ARG A 98 -9.99 -4.43 -17.21
CA ARG A 98 -9.10 -3.49 -17.91
C ARG A 98 -7.63 -3.90 -17.87
N LEU A 99 -7.14 -4.39 -16.73
CA LEU A 99 -5.78 -4.92 -16.61
C LEU A 99 -5.60 -6.14 -17.52
N GLY A 100 -6.57 -7.07 -17.54
CA GLY A 100 -6.57 -8.22 -18.45
C GLY A 100 -6.49 -7.79 -19.92
N ALA A 101 -7.33 -6.84 -20.34
CA ALA A 101 -7.31 -6.32 -21.70
C ALA A 101 -5.98 -5.65 -22.09
N VAL A 102 -5.30 -5.00 -21.14
CA VAL A 102 -3.95 -4.44 -21.36
C VAL A 102 -2.91 -5.54 -21.54
N ILE A 103 -2.97 -6.59 -20.72
CA ILE A 103 -2.07 -7.76 -20.83
C ILE A 103 -2.26 -8.45 -22.18
N ASP A 104 -3.51 -8.72 -22.56
CA ASP A 104 -3.84 -9.42 -23.81
C ASP A 104 -3.46 -8.61 -25.06
N GLY A 105 -3.63 -7.28 -25.01
CA GLY A 105 -3.40 -6.39 -26.15
C GLY A 105 -2.00 -5.82 -26.27
N SER A 106 -1.26 -5.68 -25.18
CA SER A 106 0.04 -4.97 -25.14
C SER A 106 1.15 -5.71 -24.38
N GLY A 107 0.89 -6.91 -23.86
CA GLY A 107 1.83 -7.67 -23.05
C GLY A 107 1.89 -7.21 -21.59
N GLY A 108 2.33 -8.10 -20.70
CA GLY A 108 2.43 -7.82 -19.26
C GLY A 108 3.41 -6.70 -18.92
N GLU A 109 4.39 -6.45 -19.79
CA GLU A 109 5.33 -5.33 -19.69
C GLU A 109 4.63 -3.96 -19.73
N ALA A 110 3.42 -3.86 -20.28
CA ALA A 110 2.65 -2.63 -20.37
C ALA A 110 2.07 -2.15 -19.01
N ILE A 111 2.14 -3.01 -17.98
CA ILE A 111 1.78 -2.70 -16.60
C ILE A 111 3.02 -2.28 -15.82
N THR A 112 2.93 -1.18 -15.09
CA THR A 112 3.95 -0.83 -14.09
C THR A 112 3.30 -0.59 -12.73
N MET A 113 3.94 -1.05 -11.67
CA MET A 113 3.50 -0.81 -10.29
C MET A 113 4.42 0.23 -9.64
N GLY A 114 3.83 1.26 -9.05
CA GLY A 114 4.55 2.22 -8.21
C GLY A 114 5.18 1.52 -7.01
N THR A 115 6.40 1.92 -6.65
CA THR A 115 7.24 1.32 -5.62
C THR A 115 6.55 1.26 -4.25
N GLY A 116 6.54 0.07 -3.66
CA GLY A 116 6.36 -0.21 -2.24
C GLY A 116 7.20 -1.45 -1.92
N THR A 117 7.64 -1.61 -0.66
CA THR A 117 8.39 -2.77 -0.16
C THR A 117 7.59 -4.05 -0.40
N GLY A 118 7.76 -4.65 -1.57
CA GLY A 118 6.98 -5.79 -2.03
C GLY A 118 7.55 -7.10 -1.52
N LEU A 119 6.69 -7.89 -0.89
CA LEU A 119 6.98 -9.25 -0.45
C LEU A 119 7.02 -10.26 -1.62
N LEU A 120 6.83 -9.80 -2.86
CA LEU A 120 6.65 -10.62 -4.05
C LEU A 120 8.00 -10.81 -4.78
N PRO A 121 8.32 -12.04 -5.23
CA PRO A 121 9.51 -12.28 -6.04
C PRO A 121 9.43 -11.52 -7.37
N GLU A 122 10.54 -10.91 -7.77
CA GLU A 122 10.67 -10.23 -9.06
C GLU A 122 10.82 -11.26 -10.18
N ASP A 123 9.99 -11.18 -11.22
CA ASP A 123 10.19 -11.93 -12.46
C ASP A 123 11.06 -11.09 -13.40
N PRO A 124 12.28 -11.54 -13.76
CA PRO A 124 13.20 -10.80 -14.62
C PRO A 124 12.68 -10.62 -16.06
N SER A 125 11.62 -11.34 -16.46
CA SER A 125 10.94 -11.14 -17.75
C SER A 125 9.98 -9.95 -17.74
N THR A 126 9.67 -9.39 -16.56
CA THR A 126 8.81 -8.21 -16.43
C THR A 126 9.62 -6.93 -16.58
N ARG A 127 9.14 -6.00 -17.43
CA ARG A 127 9.77 -4.68 -17.59
C ARG A 127 9.77 -3.92 -16.27
N SER A 128 10.95 -3.47 -15.83
CA SER A 128 11.10 -2.56 -14.71
C SER A 128 11.32 -1.12 -15.19
N VAL A 129 10.63 -0.17 -14.55
CA VAL A 129 10.79 1.26 -14.79
C VAL A 129 11.35 1.90 -13.52
N ASN A 130 12.49 2.56 -13.64
CA ASN A 130 13.03 3.36 -12.54
C ASN A 130 12.07 4.54 -12.26
N MET A 131 11.55 4.65 -11.03
CA MET A 131 10.64 5.71 -10.62
C MET A 131 11.19 7.12 -10.89
N VAL A 132 12.50 7.34 -10.80
CA VAL A 132 13.16 8.62 -11.12
C VAL A 132 12.94 9.02 -12.59
N GLN A 133 12.76 8.04 -13.47
CA GLN A 133 12.51 8.23 -14.90
C GLN A 133 11.02 8.15 -15.27
N LEU A 134 10.11 8.09 -14.30
CA LEU A 134 8.69 7.84 -14.53
C LEU A 134 8.07 8.80 -15.56
N GLY A 135 8.39 10.10 -15.49
CA GLY A 135 7.89 11.07 -16.47
C GLY A 135 8.25 10.68 -17.91
N ARG A 136 9.53 10.36 -18.16
CA ARG A 136 9.99 9.91 -19.49
C ARG A 136 9.37 8.59 -19.88
N ALA A 137 9.20 7.70 -18.91
CA ALA A 137 8.59 6.40 -19.12
C ALA A 137 7.14 6.51 -19.60
N LEU A 138 6.36 7.39 -18.96
CA LEU A 138 4.97 7.64 -19.30
C LEU A 138 4.78 8.44 -20.58
N THR A 139 5.82 9.02 -21.18
CA THR A 139 5.65 9.86 -22.39
C THR A 139 6.44 9.39 -23.61
N GLY A 140 7.33 8.39 -23.48
CA GLY A 140 8.21 8.02 -24.59
C GLY A 140 8.77 6.60 -24.58
N LEU A 141 8.25 5.69 -23.75
CA LEU A 141 8.63 4.27 -23.88
C LEU A 141 7.93 3.60 -25.07
N GLU A 142 8.63 2.63 -25.65
CA GLU A 142 8.12 1.70 -26.65
C GLU A 142 8.40 0.26 -26.18
N PRO A 143 7.38 -0.60 -26.02
CA PRO A 143 5.95 -0.28 -26.10
C PRO A 143 5.53 0.70 -24.98
N PRO A 144 4.48 1.52 -25.17
CA PRO A 144 4.06 2.49 -24.18
C PRO A 144 3.56 1.83 -22.88
N VAL A 145 3.65 2.54 -21.76
CA VAL A 145 2.92 2.16 -20.55
C VAL A 145 1.42 2.38 -20.80
N ARG A 146 0.61 1.34 -20.56
CA ARG A 146 -0.85 1.35 -20.80
C ARG A 146 -1.65 1.20 -19.52
N ALA A 147 -1.05 0.65 -18.46
CA ALA A 147 -1.63 0.64 -17.13
C ALA A 147 -0.60 0.98 -16.05
N LEU A 148 -1.05 1.71 -15.04
CA LEU A 148 -0.26 2.12 -13.88
C LEU A 148 -1.08 1.89 -12.61
N VAL A 149 -0.55 1.10 -11.68
CA VAL A 149 -1.10 0.96 -10.32
C VAL A 149 -0.16 1.66 -9.35
N VAL A 150 -0.64 2.68 -8.65
CA VAL A 150 0.15 3.45 -7.67
C VAL A 150 -0.38 3.15 -6.28
N TYR A 151 0.49 2.76 -5.37
CA TYR A 151 0.20 2.63 -3.95
C TYR A 151 1.43 3.06 -3.16
N SER A 152 1.25 3.53 -1.92
CA SER A 152 2.36 3.99 -1.05
C SER A 152 3.24 5.11 -1.65
N ALA A 153 2.78 5.82 -2.69
CA ALA A 153 3.53 6.85 -3.39
C ALA A 153 2.62 7.95 -3.96
N ASN A 154 3.17 9.17 -4.14
CA ASN A 154 2.50 10.30 -4.79
C ASN A 154 3.41 10.93 -5.88
N PRO A 155 3.71 10.21 -6.98
CA PRO A 155 4.70 10.61 -7.98
C PRO A 155 4.41 11.96 -8.67
N ALA A 156 3.16 12.41 -8.74
CA ALA A 156 2.81 13.72 -9.30
C ALA A 156 3.49 14.89 -8.58
N VAL A 157 3.96 14.69 -7.34
CA VAL A 157 4.72 15.69 -6.57
C VAL A 157 6.10 15.19 -6.12
N THR A 158 6.31 13.87 -5.97
CA THR A 158 7.58 13.34 -5.47
C THR A 158 8.57 12.95 -6.57
N ALA A 159 8.10 12.57 -7.77
CA ALA A 159 8.99 12.14 -8.84
C ALA A 159 9.64 13.34 -9.57
N PRO A 160 10.90 13.21 -10.04
CA PRO A 160 11.56 14.25 -10.81
C PRO A 160 10.84 14.59 -12.12
N ASN A 161 11.00 15.83 -12.58
CA ASN A 161 10.33 16.36 -13.77
C ASN A 161 8.80 16.21 -13.70
N GLN A 162 8.21 16.81 -12.66
CA GLN A 162 6.77 16.73 -12.36
C GLN A 162 5.88 17.13 -13.55
N ASN A 163 6.33 18.04 -14.41
CA ASN A 163 5.59 18.43 -15.61
C ASN A 163 5.40 17.25 -16.56
N LEU A 164 6.45 16.47 -16.80
CA LEU A 164 6.39 15.30 -17.67
C LEU A 164 5.61 14.16 -17.01
N VAL A 165 5.72 14.00 -15.69
CA VAL A 165 4.91 13.04 -14.93
C VAL A 165 3.43 13.38 -15.06
N ARG A 166 3.02 14.62 -14.81
CA ARG A 166 1.62 15.06 -14.94
C ARG A 166 1.11 14.97 -16.37
N GLN A 167 1.96 15.27 -17.37
CA GLN A 167 1.64 15.06 -18.78
C GLN A 167 1.36 13.57 -19.07
N GLY A 168 2.22 12.68 -18.58
CA GLY A 168 2.05 11.23 -18.74
C GLY A 168 0.81 10.69 -18.02
N LEU A 169 0.57 11.14 -16.78
CA LEU A 169 -0.60 10.77 -15.99
C LEU A 169 -1.92 11.28 -16.62
N GLY A 170 -1.89 12.43 -17.28
CA GLY A 170 -3.03 13.04 -17.97
C GLY A 170 -3.42 12.38 -19.30
N ARG A 171 -2.70 11.34 -19.74
CA ARG A 171 -3.02 10.59 -20.95
C ARG A 171 -4.34 9.81 -20.78
N ASP A 172 -5.27 10.00 -21.70
CA ASP A 172 -6.54 9.25 -21.74
C ASP A 172 -6.35 7.75 -22.07
N ASP A 173 -5.25 7.41 -22.73
CA ASP A 173 -4.93 6.03 -23.11
C ASP A 173 -4.15 5.26 -22.04
N LEU A 174 -3.82 5.89 -20.91
CA LEU A 174 -3.21 5.27 -19.74
C LEU A 174 -4.30 4.91 -18.74
N PHE A 175 -4.50 3.63 -18.43
CA PHE A 175 -5.35 3.22 -17.32
C PHE A 175 -4.60 3.42 -15.99
N THR A 176 -5.19 4.10 -15.01
CA THR A 176 -4.51 4.41 -13.74
C THR A 176 -5.38 4.05 -12.54
N VAL A 177 -4.83 3.24 -11.63
CA VAL A 177 -5.45 2.91 -10.34
C VAL A 177 -4.56 3.43 -9.23
N VAL A 178 -5.13 4.15 -8.26
CA VAL A 178 -4.39 4.67 -7.11
C VAL A 178 -4.98 4.09 -5.83
N ILE A 179 -4.14 3.54 -4.97
CA ILE A 179 -4.51 3.01 -3.66
C ILE A 179 -3.89 3.94 -2.60
N ASP A 180 -4.74 4.63 -1.85
CA ASP A 180 -4.29 5.74 -1.00
C ASP A 180 -5.24 5.96 0.20
N HIS A 181 -4.81 6.81 1.13
CA HIS A 181 -5.58 7.22 2.30
C HIS A 181 -6.50 8.41 2.01
N VAL A 182 -6.18 9.21 1.01
CA VAL A 182 -6.90 10.39 0.54
C VAL A 182 -6.75 10.55 -0.97
N VAL A 183 -7.53 11.45 -1.58
CA VAL A 183 -7.32 11.83 -2.99
C VAL A 183 -6.08 12.74 -3.10
N THR A 184 -4.91 12.13 -3.27
CA THR A 184 -3.62 12.82 -3.48
C THR A 184 -3.51 13.45 -4.88
N ASP A 185 -2.47 14.27 -5.11
CA ASP A 185 -2.19 14.87 -6.43
C ASP A 185 -2.10 13.84 -7.56
N THR A 186 -1.54 12.66 -7.28
CA THR A 186 -1.51 11.55 -8.24
C THR A 186 -2.90 10.94 -8.44
N ALA A 187 -3.67 10.78 -7.36
CA ALA A 187 -5.03 10.24 -7.42
C ALA A 187 -5.96 11.07 -8.31
N ARG A 188 -5.73 12.38 -8.46
CA ARG A 188 -6.49 13.25 -9.38
C ARG A 188 -6.48 12.79 -10.84
N TYR A 189 -5.47 12.00 -11.24
CA TYR A 189 -5.32 11.44 -12.59
C TYR A 189 -5.78 9.98 -12.69
N ALA A 190 -6.25 9.40 -11.59
CA ALA A 190 -6.66 8.00 -11.54
C ALA A 190 -8.02 7.79 -12.20
N ASP A 191 -8.21 6.62 -12.80
CA ASP A 191 -9.52 6.11 -13.20
C ASP A 191 -10.26 5.50 -12.00
N TYR A 192 -9.51 4.92 -11.06
CA TYR A 192 -10.03 4.45 -9.77
C TYR A 192 -9.14 4.87 -8.61
N VAL A 193 -9.75 5.27 -7.49
CA VAL A 193 -9.07 5.47 -6.21
C VAL A 193 -9.63 4.49 -5.19
N LEU A 194 -8.76 3.66 -4.62
CA LEU A 194 -9.13 2.59 -3.68
C LEU A 194 -8.66 2.95 -2.26
N PRO A 195 -9.51 2.82 -1.23
CA PRO A 195 -9.14 3.16 0.15
C PRO A 195 -8.18 2.11 0.75
N ALA A 196 -7.00 2.58 1.15
CA ALA A 196 -6.02 1.76 1.89
C ALA A 196 -6.15 1.93 3.41
N THR A 197 -5.87 0.86 4.15
CA THR A 197 -5.62 0.94 5.59
C THR A 197 -4.39 1.80 5.90
N THR A 198 -4.44 2.55 7.00
CA THR A 198 -3.26 3.06 7.71
C THR A 198 -2.64 1.96 8.57
N GLN A 199 -1.47 2.26 9.09
CA GLN A 199 -0.65 1.31 9.81
C GLN A 199 -1.32 0.70 11.05
N VAL A 200 -2.19 1.43 11.74
CA VAL A 200 -2.86 0.93 12.95
C VAL A 200 -4.03 -0.02 12.66
N GLU A 201 -4.36 -0.28 11.39
CA GLU A 201 -5.56 -1.00 10.95
C GLU A 201 -5.28 -2.40 10.37
N HIS A 202 -4.03 -2.85 10.26
CA HIS A 202 -3.72 -4.12 9.59
C HIS A 202 -2.48 -4.84 10.11
N HIS A 203 -2.36 -6.13 9.77
CA HIS A 203 -1.14 -6.90 10.03
C HIS A 203 -0.08 -6.59 8.97
N ASP A 204 1.17 -6.40 9.41
CA ASP A 204 2.31 -6.20 8.51
C ASP A 204 3.62 -6.60 9.19
N MET A 205 4.71 -6.58 8.41
CA MET A 205 6.06 -6.86 8.85
C MET A 205 7.04 -5.88 8.19
N MET A 206 7.62 -5.01 9.00
CA MET A 206 8.51 -3.94 8.55
C MET A 206 9.97 -4.33 8.80
N TRP A 207 10.79 -4.27 7.76
CA TRP A 207 12.25 -4.35 7.91
C TRP A 207 12.86 -2.96 7.96
N SER A 208 14.07 -2.88 8.49
CA SER A 208 14.89 -1.68 8.43
C SER A 208 16.06 -1.85 7.47
N TRP A 209 16.44 -0.77 6.80
CA TRP A 209 17.70 -0.68 6.06
C TRP A 209 18.84 -0.05 6.89
N GLY A 210 18.57 0.39 8.13
CA GLY A 210 19.53 0.95 9.07
C GLY A 210 19.96 0.00 10.20
N HIS A 211 19.20 -1.07 10.45
CA HIS A 211 19.50 -2.06 11.48
C HIS A 211 18.88 -3.43 11.15
N THR A 212 19.25 -4.47 11.90
CA THR A 212 18.86 -5.86 11.63
C THR A 212 17.56 -6.31 12.32
N TYR A 213 16.91 -5.42 13.08
CA TYR A 213 15.61 -5.74 13.69
C TYR A 213 14.48 -5.72 12.66
N LEU A 214 13.52 -6.62 12.90
CA LEU A 214 12.27 -6.75 12.17
C LEU A 214 11.14 -6.35 13.11
N ALA A 215 10.26 -5.46 12.66
CA ALA A 215 9.13 -5.02 13.46
C ALA A 215 7.85 -5.67 12.96
N ARG A 216 7.14 -6.36 13.86
CA ARG A 216 5.80 -6.86 13.61
C ARG A 216 4.80 -5.73 13.80
N ASN A 217 3.82 -5.64 12.91
CA ASN A 217 2.72 -4.72 13.02
C ASN A 217 1.42 -5.48 13.37
N GLU A 218 0.75 -5.06 14.43
CA GLU A 218 -0.53 -5.61 14.86
C GLU A 218 -1.64 -4.57 14.70
N PRO A 219 -2.81 -4.94 14.17
CA PRO A 219 -3.94 -4.01 14.05
C PRO A 219 -4.40 -3.62 15.45
N ALA A 220 -4.36 -2.32 15.72
CA ALA A 220 -4.88 -1.73 16.95
C ALA A 220 -6.41 -1.58 16.87
N ILE A 221 -6.91 -1.17 15.71
CA ILE A 221 -8.32 -0.96 15.42
C ILE A 221 -8.72 -1.71 14.14
N ASP A 222 -10.02 -1.89 13.94
CA ASP A 222 -10.55 -2.34 12.66
C ASP A 222 -10.34 -1.27 11.57
N PRO A 223 -10.26 -1.66 10.29
CA PRO A 223 -10.22 -0.71 9.18
C PRO A 223 -11.36 0.30 9.24
N VAL A 224 -11.01 1.57 9.05
CA VAL A 224 -11.96 2.68 9.04
C VAL A 224 -12.66 2.73 7.68
N GLY A 225 -13.99 2.68 7.71
CA GLY A 225 -14.81 2.63 6.50
C GLY A 225 -14.68 1.27 5.80
N GLU A 226 -14.55 1.30 4.48
CA GLU A 226 -14.35 0.12 3.63
C GLU A 226 -12.87 -0.04 3.23
N ALA A 227 -11.94 0.57 3.96
CA ALA A 227 -10.52 0.49 3.65
C ALA A 227 -9.99 -0.95 3.76
N LEU A 228 -9.07 -1.32 2.87
CA LEU A 228 -8.44 -2.64 2.87
C LEU A 228 -6.90 -2.53 2.90
N PRO A 229 -6.20 -3.51 3.48
CA PRO A 229 -4.76 -3.65 3.31
C PRO A 229 -4.39 -3.79 1.83
N ASN A 230 -3.27 -3.18 1.42
CA ASN A 230 -2.79 -3.28 0.03
C ASN A 230 -2.69 -4.74 -0.43
N ALA A 231 -2.15 -5.62 0.42
CA ALA A 231 -2.04 -7.04 0.15
C ALA A 231 -3.41 -7.69 -0.17
N GLU A 232 -4.44 -7.35 0.61
CA GLU A 232 -5.80 -7.86 0.38
C GLU A 232 -6.39 -7.36 -0.94
N ILE A 233 -6.16 -6.10 -1.32
CA ILE A 233 -6.59 -5.55 -2.61
C ILE A 233 -5.96 -6.35 -3.76
N PHE A 234 -4.64 -6.59 -3.69
CA PHE A 234 -3.94 -7.38 -4.71
C PHE A 234 -4.39 -8.85 -4.74
N ARG A 235 -4.69 -9.47 -3.59
CA ARG A 235 -5.29 -10.81 -3.55
C ARG A 235 -6.63 -10.85 -4.28
N ARG A 236 -7.51 -9.88 -4.01
CA ARG A 236 -8.83 -9.81 -4.65
C ARG A 236 -8.76 -9.57 -6.15
N LEU A 237 -7.85 -8.70 -6.59
CA LEU A 237 -7.57 -8.50 -8.02
C LEU A 237 -7.02 -9.79 -8.65
N GLY A 238 -6.03 -10.43 -8.02
CA GLY A 238 -5.44 -11.63 -8.59
C GLY A 238 -6.42 -12.77 -8.74
N ARG A 239 -7.33 -12.97 -7.77
CA ARG A 239 -8.42 -13.96 -7.88
C ARG A 239 -9.34 -13.68 -9.07
N ARG A 240 -9.71 -12.41 -9.32
CA ARG A 240 -10.57 -12.02 -10.45
C ARG A 240 -9.87 -12.17 -11.79
N MET A 241 -8.55 -11.96 -11.80
CA MET A 241 -7.71 -12.16 -12.98
C MET A 241 -7.37 -13.65 -13.21
N GLY A 242 -7.86 -14.56 -12.36
CA GLY A 242 -7.67 -16.01 -12.51
C GLY A 242 -6.32 -16.54 -12.03
N PHE A 243 -5.53 -15.72 -11.32
CA PHE A 243 -4.25 -16.15 -10.75
C PHE A 243 -4.47 -17.18 -9.63
N ALA A 244 -3.72 -18.29 -9.69
CA ALA A 244 -3.89 -19.45 -8.83
C ALA A 244 -2.74 -19.62 -7.81
N GLU A 245 -1.71 -18.78 -7.91
CA GLU A 245 -0.50 -18.81 -7.12
C GLU A 245 -0.81 -18.60 -5.62
N PRO A 246 -0.06 -19.24 -4.71
CA PRO A 246 -0.26 -19.08 -3.27
C PRO A 246 -0.24 -17.62 -2.81
N ALA A 247 0.57 -16.77 -3.46
CA ALA A 247 0.66 -15.34 -3.17
C ALA A 247 -0.68 -14.60 -3.20
N PHE A 248 -1.66 -15.05 -4.00
CA PHE A 248 -3.00 -14.46 -4.10
C PHE A 248 -4.05 -15.11 -3.17
N LYS A 249 -3.63 -16.10 -2.36
CA LYS A 249 -4.50 -16.92 -1.50
C LYS A 249 -4.15 -16.80 -0.02
N THR A 250 -2.86 -16.70 0.31
CA THR A 250 -2.33 -16.64 1.68
C THR A 250 -2.77 -15.36 2.40
N GLY A 251 -3.32 -15.49 3.62
CA GLY A 251 -3.78 -14.38 4.46
C GLY A 251 -2.63 -13.52 5.03
N ASP A 252 -2.92 -12.31 5.52
CA ASP A 252 -1.87 -11.39 6.04
C ASP A 252 -1.16 -11.97 7.27
N GLU A 253 -1.93 -12.56 8.21
CA GLU A 253 -1.36 -13.24 9.38
C GLU A 253 -0.47 -14.43 8.99
N GLU A 254 -0.87 -15.18 7.98
CA GLU A 254 -0.12 -16.34 7.48
C GLU A 254 1.16 -15.91 6.77
N LEU A 255 1.14 -14.80 6.02
CA LEU A 255 2.33 -14.19 5.41
C LEU A 255 3.33 -13.73 6.49
N VAL A 256 2.83 -13.04 7.52
CA VAL A 256 3.63 -12.58 8.67
C VAL A 256 4.23 -13.78 9.42
N ALA A 257 3.44 -14.81 9.70
CA ALA A 257 3.90 -16.02 10.37
C ALA A 257 4.90 -16.84 9.53
N GLY A 258 4.71 -16.89 8.21
CA GLY A 258 5.59 -17.60 7.28
C GLY A 258 6.95 -16.94 7.12
N ARG A 259 7.01 -15.60 7.10
CA ARG A 259 8.29 -14.85 7.04
C ARG A 259 9.11 -14.94 8.32
N ALA A 260 8.47 -15.08 9.47
CA ALA A 260 9.17 -15.38 10.73
C ALA A 260 9.85 -16.77 10.75
N ARG A 261 9.52 -17.66 9.81
CA ARG A 261 10.09 -19.01 9.67
C ARG A 261 11.20 -19.13 8.63
N TRP A 262 11.64 -18.02 8.01
CA TRP A 262 12.85 -17.99 7.20
C TRP A 262 14.08 -18.27 8.10
N GLY A 263 14.37 -19.57 8.27
CA GLY A 263 15.35 -20.09 9.23
C GLY A 263 15.07 -21.51 9.74
N THR A 264 13.86 -22.05 9.56
CA THR A 264 13.52 -23.42 10.00
C THR A 264 13.08 -24.29 8.83
N SER A 265 14.05 -25.09 8.32
CA SER A 265 13.91 -26.28 7.47
C SER A 265 12.93 -26.21 6.28
N GLY A 266 13.47 -25.97 5.07
CA GLY A 266 12.71 -26.15 3.82
C GLY A 266 13.23 -25.39 2.60
N SER A 267 14.24 -24.54 2.72
CA SER A 267 14.75 -23.75 1.59
C SER A 267 15.39 -24.64 0.50
N PRO A 268 15.23 -24.30 -0.80
CA PRO A 268 15.94 -24.97 -1.89
C PRO A 268 17.45 -24.97 -1.63
N PRO A 269 18.18 -26.02 -2.06
CA PRO A 269 19.60 -26.15 -1.78
C PRO A 269 20.37 -25.03 -2.48
N GLY A 270 20.87 -24.06 -1.71
CA GLY A 270 21.71 -22.99 -2.25
C GLY A 270 21.91 -21.78 -1.34
N THR A 271 20.96 -21.49 -0.45
CA THR A 271 21.05 -20.27 0.37
C THR A 271 21.11 -20.63 1.85
N ARG A 272 22.30 -20.96 2.33
CA ARG A 272 22.63 -20.91 3.76
C ARG A 272 23.14 -19.49 4.05
N CYS A 273 22.50 -18.76 4.95
CA CYS A 273 23.18 -17.70 5.66
C CYS A 273 23.27 -18.08 7.14
N ARG A 274 24.50 -18.12 7.63
CA ARG A 274 24.80 -17.75 9.01
C ARG A 274 24.56 -16.25 9.09
N TRP A 275 23.92 -15.86 10.19
CA TRP A 275 23.47 -14.52 10.57
C TRP A 275 22.16 -14.10 9.91
#